data_AF-A0A7J2YT14-F1
#
_entry.id   AF-A0A7J2YT14-F1
#
_cell.length_a   1.000
_cell.length_b   1.000
_cell.length_c   1.000
_cell.angle_alpha   90.00
_cell.angle_beta   90.00
_cell.angle_gamma   90.00
#
_symmetry.space_group_name_H-M   'P 1'
#
loop_
_entity.id
_entity.type
_entity.pdbx_description
1 polymer ?
#
loop_
_entity_poly.entity_id
_entity_poly.type
_entity_poly.pdbx_seq_one_letter_code
_entity_poly.pdbx_strand_id
1 'polypeptide(L)'
;MNVERIEVDDRFGVEYRGTYTFAEITWAKRNRIIQKHTKYNKLFGDVESSDFIAIQAEIIMASMHGQPQTHPITLEKLLGEEEGIPIGLGELFSKIVNRLNGVSREDLRFLLEQLDEESRTALLSSLGYAKLSDGHQLNLPSSQPEQCRSSATS
;
A
#
# COMPACT_ATOMS: atom_id res chain seq x y z
N MET A 1 -3.43 6.86 -18.91
CA MET A 1 -2.91 7.55 -17.72
C MET A 1 -4.09 8.17 -17.02
N ASN A 2 -4.61 7.47 -16.02
CA ASN A 2 -5.80 7.88 -15.30
C ASN A 2 -5.47 9.09 -14.42
N VAL A 3 -6.42 10.02 -14.29
CA VAL A 3 -6.29 11.22 -13.46
C VAL A 3 -7.52 11.33 -12.59
N GLU A 4 -7.33 11.69 -11.33
CA GLU A 4 -8.41 11.92 -10.39
C GLU A 4 -8.21 13.22 -9.64
N ARG A 5 -9.29 13.97 -9.49
CA ARG A 5 -9.34 15.20 -8.71
C ARG A 5 -10.23 15.00 -7.51
N ILE A 6 -9.75 15.44 -6.36
CA ILE A 6 -10.51 15.41 -5.11
C ILE A 6 -10.52 16.81 -4.48
N GLU A 7 -11.64 17.13 -3.84
CA GLU A 7 -11.75 18.26 -2.94
C GLU A 7 -11.58 17.76 -1.50
N VAL A 8 -10.59 18.30 -0.81
CA VAL A 8 -10.36 18.05 0.61
C VAL A 8 -11.00 19.20 1.37
N ASP A 9 -11.92 18.87 2.29
CA ASP A 9 -12.57 19.83 3.19
C ASP A 9 -11.76 20.03 4.50
N ASP A 10 -12.32 20.81 5.43
CA ASP A 10 -11.64 21.20 6.67
C ASP A 10 -11.55 20.06 7.71
N ARG A 11 -12.09 18.85 7.46
CA ARG A 11 -12.11 17.76 8.44
C ARG A 11 -10.72 17.23 8.81
N PHE A 12 -9.73 17.47 7.96
CA PHE A 12 -8.34 17.10 8.19
C PHE A 12 -7.51 18.27 8.72
N GLY A 13 -8.07 19.47 8.84
CA GLY A 13 -7.35 20.70 9.11
C GLY A 13 -7.51 21.71 7.98
N VAL A 14 -7.72 22.98 8.33
CA VAL A 14 -7.96 24.07 7.38
C VAL A 14 -6.78 24.31 6.45
N GLU A 15 -5.58 23.94 6.89
CA GLU A 15 -4.34 24.01 6.13
C GLU A 15 -4.31 23.00 4.98
N TYR A 16 -5.01 21.88 5.09
CA TYR A 16 -5.05 20.84 4.06
C TYR A 16 -6.19 21.02 3.07
N ARG A 17 -7.09 21.98 3.29
CA ARG A 17 -8.24 22.22 2.42
C ARG A 17 -7.79 22.58 1.00
N GLY A 18 -8.47 22.00 0.03
CA GLY A 18 -8.46 22.44 -1.36
C GLY A 18 -8.42 21.29 -2.35
N THR A 19 -8.15 21.64 -3.60
CA THR A 19 -8.16 20.69 -4.72
C THR A 19 -6.82 19.97 -4.85
N TYR A 20 -6.85 18.64 -4.81
CA TYR A 20 -5.70 17.79 -5.14
C TYR A 20 -5.96 17.06 -6.44
N THR A 21 -4.93 16.96 -7.27
CA THR A 21 -4.96 16.23 -8.54
C THR A 21 -3.93 15.11 -8.48
N PHE A 22 -4.40 13.87 -8.58
CA PHE A 22 -3.57 12.68 -8.66
C PHE A 22 -3.59 12.12 -10.08
N ALA A 23 -2.49 11.55 -10.53
CA ALA A 23 -2.41 10.79 -11.77
C ALA A 23 -1.70 9.46 -11.54
N GLU A 24 -2.09 8.46 -12.33
CA GLU A 24 -1.38 7.20 -12.44
C GLU A 24 0.09 7.43 -12.82
N ILE A 25 1.02 6.82 -12.09
CA ILE A 25 2.43 6.80 -12.45
C ILE A 25 2.74 5.63 -13.37
N THR A 26 3.75 5.79 -14.22
CA THR A 26 4.17 4.70 -15.11
C THR A 26 4.72 3.52 -14.32
N TRP A 27 4.61 2.32 -14.89
CA TRP A 27 5.22 1.10 -14.35
C TRP A 27 6.71 1.29 -14.03
N ALA A 28 7.47 1.95 -14.92
CA ALA A 28 8.88 2.22 -14.71
C ALA A 28 9.14 3.17 -13.53
N LYS A 29 8.28 4.18 -13.32
CA LYS A 29 8.39 5.09 -12.17
C LYS A 29 8.12 4.33 -10.86
N ARG A 30 7.06 3.51 -10.82
CA ARG A 30 6.72 2.67 -9.65
C ARG A 30 7.88 1.73 -9.30
N ASN A 31 8.43 1.02 -10.29
CA ASN A 31 9.55 0.10 -10.06
C ASN A 31 10.81 0.81 -9.55
N ARG A 32 11.12 2.00 -10.09
CA ARG A 32 12.25 2.80 -9.60
C ARG A 32 12.09 3.23 -8.14
N ILE A 33 10.87 3.59 -7.72
CA ILE A 33 10.59 3.97 -6.33
C ILE A 33 10.76 2.75 -5.41
N ILE A 34 10.21 1.60 -5.78
CA ILE A 34 10.37 0.35 -5.01
C ILE A 34 11.85 0.00 -4.89
N GLN A 35 12.59 -0.03 -6.01
CA GLN A 35 14.02 -0.34 -5.99
C GLN A 35 14.85 0.64 -5.17
N LYS A 36 14.49 1.92 -5.16
CA LYS A 36 15.19 2.96 -4.37
C LYS A 36 15.11 2.68 -2.86
N HIS A 37 13.99 2.12 -2.40
CA HIS A 37 13.69 1.89 -0.98
C HIS A 37 13.74 0.42 -0.57
N THR A 38 14.21 -0.45 -1.47
CA THR A 38 14.43 -1.87 -1.21
C THR A 38 15.93 -2.17 -1.30
N LYS A 39 16.48 -2.73 -0.23
CA LYS A 39 17.85 -3.24 -0.20
C LYS A 39 17.83 -4.69 -0.67
N TYR A 40 18.63 -5.01 -1.68
CA TYR A 40 18.78 -6.36 -2.21
C TYR A 40 20.12 -6.96 -1.78
N ASN A 41 20.11 -8.25 -1.49
CA ASN A 41 21.31 -9.04 -1.27
C ASN A 41 22.08 -9.16 -2.59
N LYS A 42 23.32 -8.68 -2.62
CA LYS A 42 24.14 -8.62 -3.84
C LYS A 42 24.54 -9.99 -4.39
N LEU A 43 24.54 -11.03 -3.57
CA LEU A 43 24.97 -12.38 -3.95
C LEU A 43 23.83 -13.21 -4.53
N PHE A 44 22.64 -13.12 -3.92
CA PHE A 44 21.51 -13.98 -4.26
C PHE A 44 20.38 -13.24 -4.99
N GLY A 45 20.36 -11.91 -4.93
CA GLY A 45 19.31 -11.09 -5.55
C GLY A 45 18.03 -10.97 -4.72
N ASP A 46 17.94 -11.67 -3.59
CA ASP A 46 16.78 -11.61 -2.69
C ASP A 46 16.70 -10.26 -1.94
N VAL A 47 15.50 -9.91 -1.49
CA VAL A 47 15.26 -8.70 -0.69
C VAL A 47 15.83 -8.88 0.73
N GLU A 48 16.70 -7.98 1.15
CA GLU A 48 17.25 -7.92 2.52
C GLU A 48 16.37 -7.06 3.43
N SER A 49 15.90 -5.92 2.94
CA SER A 49 14.96 -5.05 3.65
C SER A 49 14.21 -4.13 2.69
N SER A 50 13.05 -3.62 3.10
CA SER A 50 12.27 -2.65 2.33
C SER A 50 11.59 -1.65 3.26
N ASP A 51 11.70 -0.36 2.94
CA ASP A 51 10.99 0.70 3.65
C ASP A 51 9.64 0.96 2.95
N PHE A 52 8.61 0.26 3.41
CA PHE A 52 7.28 0.35 2.83
C PHE A 52 6.61 1.70 3.03
N ILE A 53 6.93 2.38 4.14
CA ILE A 53 6.39 3.69 4.45
C ILE A 53 6.98 4.71 3.46
N ALA A 54 8.29 4.67 3.23
CA ALA A 54 8.96 5.50 2.23
C ALA A 54 8.49 5.22 0.81
N ILE A 55 8.27 3.94 0.46
CA ILE A 55 7.70 3.55 -0.85
C ILE A 55 6.32 4.19 -1.04
N GLN A 56 5.42 4.05 -0.06
CA GLN A 56 4.06 4.55 -0.17
C GLN A 56 4.03 6.08 -0.23
N ALA A 57 4.80 6.75 0.64
CA ALA A 57 4.90 8.20 0.65
C ALA A 57 5.45 8.75 -0.69
N GLU A 58 6.47 8.12 -1.26
CA GLU A 58 7.02 8.55 -2.54
C GLU A 58 6.09 8.23 -3.73
N ILE A 59 5.30 7.15 -3.66
CA ILE A 59 4.24 6.89 -4.64
C ILE A 59 3.14 7.95 -4.57
N ILE A 60 2.72 8.35 -3.36
CA ILE A 60 1.76 9.45 -3.16
C ILE A 60 2.30 10.73 -3.79
N MET A 61 3.54 11.12 -3.46
CA MET A 61 4.17 12.32 -4.02
C MET A 61 4.33 12.24 -5.54
N ALA A 62 4.77 11.10 -6.06
CA ALA A 62 4.96 10.92 -7.51
C ALA A 62 3.63 10.94 -8.28
N SER A 63 2.54 10.53 -7.64
CA SER A 63 1.20 10.56 -8.21
C SER A 63 0.52 11.92 -8.04
N MET A 64 0.98 12.79 -7.11
CA MET A 64 0.38 14.09 -6.83
C MET A 64 0.87 15.16 -7.81
N HIS A 65 0.06 15.46 -8.83
CA HIS A 65 0.37 16.43 -9.89
C HIS A 65 -0.16 17.84 -9.61
N GLY A 66 -1.05 17.99 -8.64
CA GLY A 66 -1.57 19.28 -8.22
C GLY A 66 -2.04 19.24 -6.77
N GLN A 67 -1.83 20.34 -6.06
CA GLN A 67 -2.21 20.53 -4.66
C GLN A 67 -2.30 22.02 -4.33
N PRO A 68 -2.92 22.41 -3.20
CA PRO A 68 -2.93 23.79 -2.73
C PRO A 68 -1.52 24.35 -2.53
N GLN A 69 -1.29 25.60 -2.94
CA GLN A 69 0.01 26.27 -2.85
C GLN A 69 0.32 26.86 -1.48
N THR A 70 -0.70 27.01 -0.63
CA THR A 70 -0.58 27.65 0.69
C THR A 70 0.13 26.75 1.70
N HIS A 71 -0.18 25.46 1.70
CA HIS A 71 0.46 24.45 2.56
C HIS A 71 0.63 23.14 1.78
N PRO A 72 1.61 23.09 0.86
CA PRO A 72 1.82 21.89 0.07
C PRO A 72 2.23 20.72 0.98
N ILE A 73 1.67 19.55 0.70
CA ILE A 73 2.13 18.27 1.18
C ILE A 73 3.53 18.02 0.60
N THR A 74 4.45 17.69 1.49
CA THR A 74 5.83 17.33 1.16
C THR A 74 6.08 15.87 1.53
N LEU A 75 7.18 15.32 1.01
CA LEU A 75 7.58 13.95 1.36
C LEU A 75 7.88 13.85 2.85
N GLU A 76 8.48 14.86 3.45
CA GLU A 76 8.79 14.92 4.88
C GLU A 76 7.50 14.88 5.72
N LYS A 77 6.46 15.60 5.32
CA LYS A 77 5.15 15.56 6.00
C LYS A 77 4.45 14.20 5.90
N LEU A 78 4.65 13.47 4.81
CA LEU A 78 4.10 12.11 4.67
C LEU A 78 4.85 11.08 5.52
N LEU A 79 6.10 11.36 5.87
CA LEU A 79 6.97 10.49 6.67
C LEU A 79 7.06 10.90 8.14
N GLY A 80 6.56 12.09 8.50
CA GLY A 80 6.66 12.63 9.85
C GLY A 80 5.84 11.85 10.86
N GLU A 81 6.46 11.42 11.95
CA GLU A 81 5.77 10.75 13.07
C GLU A 81 5.04 11.74 13.99
N GLU A 82 5.68 12.86 14.33
CA GLU A 82 5.11 13.89 15.22
C GLU A 82 4.48 15.05 14.42
N GLU A 83 5.18 15.55 13.41
CA GLU A 83 4.76 16.69 12.57
C GLU A 83 4.24 16.23 11.18
N GLY A 84 3.59 15.06 11.17
CA GLY A 84 3.06 14.43 9.96
C GLY A 84 1.69 14.96 9.51
N ILE A 85 1.19 14.39 8.41
CA ILE A 85 -0.21 14.59 8.02
C ILE A 85 -1.17 13.79 8.91
N PRO A 86 -2.44 14.21 9.07
CA PRO A 86 -3.45 13.43 9.77
C PRO A 86 -3.63 12.04 9.12
N ILE A 87 -3.79 11.00 9.95
CA ILE A 87 -3.95 9.60 9.50
C ILE A 87 -5.04 9.48 8.42
N GLY A 88 -6.22 10.06 8.65
CA GLY A 88 -7.33 9.97 7.70
C GLY A 88 -7.05 10.64 6.34
N LEU A 89 -6.18 11.67 6.31
CA LEU A 89 -5.75 12.28 5.05
C LEU A 89 -4.78 11.36 4.30
N GLY A 90 -3.85 10.73 5.03
CA GLY A 90 -2.94 9.73 4.47
C GLY A 90 -3.69 8.53 3.89
N GLU A 91 -4.69 8.01 4.61
CA GLU A 91 -5.56 6.94 4.12
C GLU A 91 -6.33 7.33 2.85
N LEU A 92 -6.87 8.55 2.81
CA LEU A 92 -7.54 9.08 1.63
C LEU A 92 -6.61 9.09 0.41
N PHE A 93 -5.40 9.64 0.57
CA PHE A 93 -4.41 9.68 -0.51
C PHE A 93 -4.00 8.28 -0.95
N SER A 94 -3.66 7.40 0.00
CA SER A 94 -3.33 5.99 -0.26
C SER A 94 -4.42 5.28 -1.07
N LYS A 95 -5.68 5.45 -0.70
CA LYS A 95 -6.81 4.85 -1.42
C LYS A 95 -6.88 5.30 -2.88
N ILE A 96 -6.64 6.59 -3.14
CA ILE A 96 -6.67 7.16 -4.50
C ILE A 96 -5.52 6.63 -5.33
N VAL A 97 -4.29 6.69 -4.81
CA VAL A 97 -3.12 6.24 -5.57
C VAL A 97 -3.09 4.73 -5.77
N ASN A 98 -3.61 3.94 -4.83
CA ASN A 98 -3.73 2.49 -4.99
C ASN A 98 -4.71 2.14 -6.12
N ARG A 99 -5.84 2.84 -6.19
CA ARG A 99 -6.81 2.69 -7.29
C ARG A 99 -6.20 3.12 -8.63
N LEU A 100 -5.54 4.27 -8.69
CA LEU A 100 -4.96 4.81 -9.93
C LEU A 100 -3.82 3.95 -10.48
N ASN A 101 -2.98 3.41 -9.61
CA ASN A 101 -1.78 2.64 -9.99
C ASN A 101 -2.04 1.14 -10.09
N GLY A 102 -3.31 0.73 -10.06
CA GLY A 102 -3.70 -0.66 -10.22
C GLY A 102 -3.01 -1.59 -9.23
N VAL A 103 -2.78 -1.15 -7.98
CA VAL A 103 -2.23 -2.01 -6.93
C VAL A 103 -3.28 -3.08 -6.63
N SER A 104 -3.21 -4.17 -7.40
CA SER A 104 -4.12 -5.31 -7.30
C SER A 104 -3.83 -6.11 -6.03
N ARG A 105 -4.79 -6.90 -5.56
CA ARG A 105 -4.55 -7.85 -4.46
C ARG A 105 -3.43 -8.82 -4.80
N GLU A 106 -3.21 -9.10 -6.08
CA GLU A 106 -2.17 -9.97 -6.61
C GLU A 106 -0.78 -9.32 -6.57
N ASP A 107 -0.66 -8.02 -6.90
CA ASP A 107 0.57 -7.24 -6.72
C ASP A 107 0.93 -7.16 -5.24
N LEU A 108 -0.08 -6.95 -4.40
CA LEU A 108 0.08 -6.99 -2.94
C LEU A 108 0.56 -8.35 -2.50
N ARG A 109 -0.07 -9.43 -2.96
CA ARG A 109 0.31 -10.80 -2.62
C ARG A 109 1.74 -11.11 -3.04
N PHE A 110 2.16 -10.73 -4.24
CA PHE A 110 3.54 -10.93 -4.71
C PHE A 110 4.55 -10.16 -3.86
N LEU A 111 4.23 -8.91 -3.48
CA LEU A 111 5.06 -8.14 -2.56
C LEU A 111 5.08 -8.77 -1.17
N LEU A 112 3.95 -9.29 -0.68
CA LEU A 112 3.79 -9.87 0.66
C LEU A 112 4.36 -11.29 0.82
N GLU A 113 4.36 -12.09 -0.25
CA GLU A 113 4.91 -13.45 -0.29
C GLU A 113 6.44 -13.44 -0.18
N GLN A 114 7.09 -12.36 -0.60
CA GLN A 114 8.54 -12.20 -0.50
C GLN A 114 9.01 -11.58 0.84
N LEU A 115 8.06 -11.24 1.72
CA LEU A 115 8.35 -10.55 2.98
C LEU A 115 8.10 -11.44 4.19
N ASP A 116 8.89 -11.23 5.22
CA ASP A 116 8.61 -11.74 6.56
C ASP A 116 7.33 -11.12 7.15
N GLU A 117 6.80 -11.72 8.23
CA GLU A 117 5.54 -11.30 8.84
C GLU A 117 5.53 -9.86 9.36
N GLU A 118 6.67 -9.35 9.86
CA GLU A 118 6.77 -7.99 10.40
C GLU A 118 6.70 -6.97 9.26
N SER A 119 7.49 -7.21 8.21
CA SER A 119 7.47 -6.44 6.95
C SER A 119 6.09 -6.44 6.28
N ARG A 120 5.40 -7.59 6.30
CA ARG A 120 4.03 -7.75 5.77
C ARG A 120 3.01 -6.93 6.56
N THR A 121 3.08 -6.96 7.89
CA THR A 121 2.18 -6.23 8.77
C THR A 121 2.37 -4.71 8.63
N ALA A 122 3.62 -4.25 8.48
CA ALA A 122 3.93 -2.85 8.24
C ALA A 122 3.40 -2.38 6.88
N LEU A 123 3.58 -3.17 5.82
CA LEU A 123 3.06 -2.87 4.48
C LEU A 123 1.53 -2.76 4.49
N LEU A 124 0.83 -3.76 5.04
CA LEU A 124 -0.64 -3.76 5.12
C LEU A 124 -1.20 -2.56 5.90
N SER A 125 -0.52 -2.15 6.97
CA SER A 125 -0.87 -0.96 7.75
C SER A 125 -0.66 0.32 6.93
N SER A 126 0.49 0.46 6.26
CA SER A 126 0.79 1.65 5.43
C SER A 126 -0.16 1.85 4.25
N LEU A 127 -0.73 0.75 3.74
CA LEU A 127 -1.68 0.75 2.64
C LEU A 127 -3.13 1.01 3.07
N GLY A 128 -3.39 1.18 4.37
CA GLY A 128 -4.73 1.39 4.92
C GLY A 128 -5.62 0.14 4.90
N TYR A 129 -5.03 -1.06 4.84
CA TYR A 129 -5.77 -2.34 4.90
C TYR A 129 -5.98 -2.85 6.34
N ALA A 130 -5.43 -2.18 7.37
CA ALA A 130 -5.47 -2.69 8.73
C ALA A 130 -6.78 -2.36 9.48
N LYS A 131 -7.58 -3.40 9.69
CA LYS A 131 -8.18 -3.68 11.01
C LYS A 131 -7.97 -5.17 11.31
N LEU A 132 -6.87 -5.52 11.97
CA LEU A 132 -6.75 -6.84 12.59
C LEU A 132 -7.52 -6.81 13.91
N SER A 133 -8.85 -6.93 13.79
CA SER A 133 -9.70 -7.33 14.91
C SER A 133 -9.72 -8.85 14.94
N ASP A 134 -9.37 -9.37 16.10
CA ASP A 134 -9.57 -10.74 16.58
C ASP A 134 -8.55 -11.78 16.15
N GLY A 135 -7.85 -12.26 17.18
CA GLY A 135 -6.75 -13.20 17.11
C GLY A 135 -7.10 -14.47 16.34
N HIS A 136 -6.11 -14.94 15.59
CA HIS A 136 -6.15 -16.24 14.97
C HIS A 136 -6.08 -17.30 16.09
N GLN A 137 -7.24 -17.79 16.54
CA GLN A 137 -7.29 -19.10 17.17
C GLN A 137 -6.91 -20.13 16.11
N LEU A 138 -5.71 -20.69 16.24
CA LEU A 138 -5.36 -21.98 15.65
C LEU A 138 -6.34 -23.03 16.19
N ASN A 139 -7.42 -23.26 15.47
CA ASN A 139 -8.17 -24.51 15.57
C ASN A 139 -8.12 -25.14 14.18
N LEU A 140 -7.24 -26.12 14.03
CA LEU A 140 -7.37 -27.15 13.01
C LEU A 140 -8.63 -27.99 13.34
N PRO A 141 -9.51 -28.23 12.36
CA PRO A 141 -10.21 -29.50 12.28
C PRO A 141 -9.53 -30.36 11.22
N SER A 142 -9.17 -31.56 11.66
CA SER A 142 -8.62 -32.64 10.85
C SER A 142 -9.37 -32.85 9.52
N SER A 143 -8.59 -32.89 8.46
CA SER A 143 -8.69 -33.72 7.27
C SER A 143 -9.90 -34.67 7.18
N GLN A 144 -10.75 -34.45 6.18
CA GLN A 144 -11.31 -35.53 5.38
C GLN A 144 -11.27 -35.13 3.90
N PRO A 145 -10.66 -35.93 3.01
CA PRO A 145 -10.91 -35.82 1.59
C PRO A 145 -12.14 -36.64 1.21
N GLU A 146 -13.15 -35.98 0.64
CA GLU A 146 -14.14 -36.62 -0.21
C GLU A 146 -13.43 -37.21 -1.44
N GLN A 147 -13.66 -38.49 -1.74
CA GLN A 147 -13.36 -39.03 -3.05
C GLN A 147 -14.58 -39.79 -3.58
N CYS A 148 -15.23 -39.18 -4.56
CA CYS A 148 -16.32 -39.71 -5.33
C CYS A 148 -15.74 -40.40 -6.59
N ARG A 149 -15.98 -41.71 -6.79
CA ARG A 149 -16.46 -42.34 -8.05
C ARG A 149 -16.33 -43.88 -8.07
N SER A 150 -17.49 -44.50 -8.19
CA SER A 150 -17.94 -45.64 -9.01
C SER A 150 -16.94 -46.70 -9.52
N SER A 151 -17.28 -47.98 -9.34
CA SER A 151 -17.32 -49.01 -10.40
C SER A 151 -18.18 -50.22 -9.97
N ALA A 152 -18.93 -50.76 -10.93
CA ALA A 152 -19.93 -51.82 -10.78
C ALA A 152 -19.36 -53.24 -11.00
N THR A 153 -20.24 -54.24 -10.74
CA THR A 153 -20.22 -55.67 -11.13
C THR A 153 -19.15 -56.57 -10.49
N SER A 154 -19.43 -57.79 -10.01
CA SER A 154 -20.52 -58.75 -10.28
C SER A 154 -21.00 -59.45 -9.01
#